data_AF-N1MS14-F1
#
_entry.id   AF-N1MS14-F1
#
_cell.length_a   1.000
_cell.length_b   1.000
_cell.length_c   1.000
_cell.angle_alpha   90.00
_cell.angle_beta   90.00
_cell.angle_gamma   90.00
#
_symmetry.space_group_name_H-M   'P 1'
#
loop_
_entity.id
_entity.type
_entity.pdbx_description
1 polymer ?
#
loop_
_entity_poly.entity_id
_entity_poly.type
_entity_poly.pdbx_seq_one_letter_code
_entity_poly.pdbx_strand_id
1 'polypeptide(L)' 'MLLQAIERFLRQYDMPPTTFGRASTRDPRLVFDLRQGREPGDRVRRRIEHFMNTYRRSISQ' A
#
# COMPACT_ATOMS: atom_id res chain seq x y z
N MET A 1 4.12 -4.19 -11.48
CA MET A 1 2.67 -4.01 -11.21
C MET A 1 2.46 -3.47 -9.79
N LEU A 2 1.43 -2.65 -9.54
CA LEU A 2 1.23 -1.98 -8.23
C LEU A 2 1.15 -2.96 -7.06
N LEU A 3 0.40 -4.05 -7.20
CA LEU A 3 0.25 -5.07 -6.16
C LEU A 3 1.61 -5.66 -5.73
N GLN A 4 2.50 -5.97 -6.69
CA GLN A 4 3.84 -6.48 -6.37
C GLN A 4 4.68 -5.48 -5.57
N ALA A 5 4.54 -4.18 -5.84
CA ALA A 5 5.23 -3.15 -5.07
C ALA A 5 4.71 -3.07 -3.63
N ILE A 6 3.39 -3.18 -3.46
CA ILE A 6 2.75 -3.24 -2.13
C ILE A 6 3.23 -4.50 -1.40
N GLU A 7 3.17 -5.68 -1.99
CA GLU A 7 3.62 -6.94 -1.38
C GLU A 7 5.08 -6.89 -0.90
N ARG A 8 5.98 -6.30 -1.71
CA ARG A 8 7.37 -6.09 -1.32
C ARG A 8 7.49 -5.13 -0.14
N PHE A 9 6.72 -4.04 -0.15
CA PHE A 9 6.69 -3.07 0.94
C PHE A 9 6.22 -3.69 2.26
N LEU A 10 5.13 -4.48 2.22
CA LEU A 10 4.61 -5.17 3.41
C LEU A 10 5.66 -6.09 4.01
N ARG A 11 6.35 -6.89 3.18
CA ARG A 11 7.44 -7.77 3.64
C ARG A 11 8.64 -7.01 4.17
N GLN A 12 9.03 -5.92 3.51
CA GLN A 12 10.21 -5.13 3.89
C GLN A 12 10.06 -4.46 5.26
N TYR A 13 8.84 -4.03 5.60
CA TYR A 13 8.56 -3.27 6.83
C TYR A 13 7.73 -4.05 7.85
N ASP A 14 7.57 -5.36 7.66
CA ASP A 14 6.72 -6.25 8.46
C ASP A 14 5.31 -5.67 8.74
N MET A 15 4.73 -5.02 7.73
CA MET A 15 3.49 -4.28 7.88
C MET A 15 2.28 -5.16 7.53
N PRO A 16 1.28 -5.28 8.43
CA PRO A 16 0.04 -5.99 8.10
C PRO A 16 -0.72 -5.34 6.92
N PRO A 17 -1.31 -6.13 6.01
CA PRO A 17 -2.08 -5.61 4.87
C PRO A 17 -3.23 -4.68 5.28
N THR A 18 -3.90 -4.98 6.40
CA THR A 18 -4.99 -4.17 6.96
C THR A 18 -4.51 -2.81 7.47
N THR A 19 -3.35 -2.79 8.14
CA THR A 19 -2.70 -1.56 8.62
C THR A 19 -2.28 -0.69 7.45
N PHE A 20 -1.66 -1.29 6.43
CA PHE A 20 -1.28 -0.58 5.21
C PHE A 20 -2.48 0.08 4.55
N GLY A 21 -3.55 -0.66 4.28
CA GLY A 21 -4.74 -0.13 3.63
C GLY A 21 -5.42 1.00 4.42
N ARG A 22 -5.50 0.87 5.75
CA ARG A 22 -5.98 1.95 6.63
C ARG A 22 -5.10 3.20 6.53
N ALA A 23 -3.78 3.03 6.56
CA ALA A 23 -2.84 4.15 6.53
C ALA A 23 -2.76 4.83 5.16
N SER A 24 -2.78 4.07 4.06
CA SER A 24 -2.61 4.61 2.71
C SER A 24 -3.90 5.22 2.14
N THR A 25 -5.04 4.56 2.35
CA THR A 25 -6.30 4.90 1.65
C THR A 25 -7.52 4.94 2.54
N ARG A 26 -7.37 4.72 3.86
CA ARG A 26 -8.47 4.53 4.83
C ARG A 26 -9.36 3.33 4.48
N ASP A 27 -8.80 2.31 3.82
CA ASP A 27 -9.50 1.09 3.42
C ASP A 27 -8.72 -0.17 3.85
N PRO A 28 -9.13 -0.87 4.94
CA PRO A 28 -8.44 -2.08 5.40
C PRO A 28 -8.54 -3.26 4.42
N ARG A 29 -9.48 -3.24 3.47
CA ARG A 29 -9.68 -4.32 2.49
C ARG A 29 -8.83 -4.12 1.24
N LEU A 30 -8.22 -2.95 1.06
CA LEU A 30 -7.47 -2.56 -0.13
C LEU A 30 -6.59 -3.70 -0.68
N VAL A 31 -5.65 -4.20 0.12
CA VAL A 31 -4.68 -5.20 -0.35
C VAL A 31 -5.35 -6.53 -0.70
N PHE A 32 -6.38 -6.93 0.06
CA PHE A 32 -7.14 -8.15 -0.23
C PHE A 32 -7.86 -8.04 -1.55
N ASP A 33 -8.54 -6.92 -1.80
CA ASP A 33 -9.25 -6.72 -3.05
C ASP A 33 -8.29 -6.67 -4.25
N LEU A 34 -7.13 -6.02 -4.10
CA LEU A 34 -6.09 -6.01 -5.14
C LEU A 34 -5.59 -7.44 -5.44
N ARG A 35 -5.45 -8.30 -4.42
CA ARG A 35 -5.12 -9.73 -4.60
C ARG A 35 -6.22 -10.51 -5.30
N GLN A 36 -7.47 -10.11 -5.15
CA GLN A 36 -8.61 -10.69 -5.87
C GLN A 36 -8.80 -10.12 -7.28
N GLY A 37 -7.88 -9.25 -7.76
CA GLY A 37 -7.93 -8.70 -9.11
C GLY A 37 -8.64 -7.35 -9.23
N ARG A 38 -9.00 -6.69 -8.11
CA ARG A 38 -9.49 -5.30 -8.16
C ARG A 38 -8.44 -4.41 -8.78
N GLU A 39 -8.86 -3.59 -9.75
CA GLU A 39 -8.00 -2.55 -10.31
C GLU A 39 -8.22 -1.22 -9.60
N PRO A 40 -7.18 -0.63 -8.99
CA PRO A 40 -7.28 0.66 -8.35
C PRO A 40 -7.25 1.77 -9.40
N GLY A 41 -8.22 2.68 -9.33
CA GLY A 41 -8.18 3.92 -10.13
C GLY A 41 -7.04 4.85 -9.72
N ASP A 42 -6.77 5.86 -10.55
CA ASP A 42 -5.60 6.74 -10.41
C ASP A 42 -5.49 7.42 -9.04
N ARG A 43 -6.62 7.84 -8.47
CA ARG A 43 -6.66 8.47 -7.14
C ARG A 43 -6.13 7.52 -6.05
N VAL A 44 -6.49 6.25 -6.14
CA VAL A 44 -6.07 5.21 -5.18
C VAL A 44 -4.59 4.90 -5.39
N ARG A 45 -4.14 4.75 -6.64
CA ARG A 45 -2.72 4.58 -6.98
C ARG A 45 -1.84 5.69 -6.38
N ARG A 46 -2.18 6.96 -6.63
CA ARG A 46 -1.39 8.10 -6.14
C ARG A 46 -1.29 8.12 -4.61
N ARG A 47 -2.37 7.77 -3.91
CA ARG A 47 -2.37 7.68 -2.43
C ARG A 47 -1.45 6.57 -1.93
N ILE A 48 -1.51 5.40 -2.55
CA ILE A 48 -0.65 4.25 -2.23
C ILE A 48 0.82 4.61 -2.45
N GLU A 49 1.15 5.18 -3.61
CA GLU A 49 2.52 5.59 -3.96
C GLU A 49 3.04 6.67 -3.02
N HIS A 50 2.24 7.70 -2.74
CA HIS A 50 2.59 8.76 -1.82
C HIS A 50 2.86 8.21 -0.41
N PHE A 51 1.99 7.33 0.10
CA PHE A 51 2.18 6.69 1.40
C PHE A 51 3.49 5.91 1.46
N MET A 52 3.76 5.04 0.48
CA MET A 52 5.01 4.25 0.46
C MET A 52 6.26 5.14 0.40
N ASN A 53 6.22 6.23 -0.38
CA ASN A 53 7.33 7.16 -0.50
C ASN A 53 7.58 7.94 0.79
N THR A 54 6.51 8.43 1.43
CA THR A 54 6.61 9.16 2.70
C THR A 54 7.09 8.25 3.83
N TYR A 55 6.57 7.02 3.91
CA TYR A 55 6.99 6.04 4.92
C TYR A 55 8.48 5.64 4.77
N ARG A 56 8.94 5.42 3.53
CA ARG A 56 10.37 5.18 3.26
C ARG A 56 11.25 6.31 3.77
N ARG A 57 10.85 7.56 3.51
CA ARG A 57 11.59 8.74 3.99
C ARG A 57 11.61 8.84 5.51
N SER A 58 10.53 8.48 6.20
CA SER A 58 10.48 8.56 7.66
C SER A 58 11.31 7.48 8.37
N ILE A 59 11.55 6.32 7.73
CA ILE A 59 12.36 5.23 8.31
C ILE A 59 13.86 5.40 7.99
N SER A 60 14.21 6.05 6.88
CA SER A 60 15.61 6.32 6.49
C SER A 60 16.18 7.63 7.08
N GLN A 61 15.49 8.23 8.06
CA GLN A 61 15.94 9.42 8.81
C GLN A 61 16.27 9.03 10.25
#